data_AF-A0A972D8P2-F1
#
_entry.id   AF-A0A972D8P2-F1
#
_cell.length_a   1.000
_cell.length_b   1.000
_cell.length_c   1.000
_cell.angle_alpha   90.00
_cell.angle_beta   90.00
_cell.angle_gamma   90.00
#
_symmetry.space_group_name_H-M   'P 1'
#
loop_
_entity.id
_entity.type
_entity.pdbx_description
1 polymer ?
#
loop_
_entity_poly.entity_id
_entity_poly.type
_entity_poly.pdbx_seq_one_letter_code
_entity_poly.pdbx_strand_id
1 'polypeptide(L)'
;MILRDPVHGLVSFEGRRERLVEALLSTREVQRLRRVRQLGLASLVFPGAEHSRFAHAVGAAYVMSRLLSRIAETPEGRDLLDEESGDDAIAAALLHDVGHGPFSHLFEDVLPRARSHEDWTIDAIRDEGTEVHRALEAFRPGMSEDVAALLEGRHRHAFLARAVSGTLDVDRMDYLVRDSHMTGVSYGLYDLDWLLRGLTLVPIEGELQLCVEGRKGVPPVESFFLGRHHMYQQVYHHKAVRAGEAVVRGLFARLTELVREGKGPGVLPAAIRTAIVGGEVSLGAYFELDDSVLLAAMGAWEREDDPILSAFSRAIRERRLPKTVPLPVDRPELWVEVHERAREAATQRGFRADLEVRLDVAVDMPFRETDDPHEGMWVSLRHHAPQRLGDVSFVLRELRNKRVERPRLIFPAALRDDLVRILGESGAETE
;
A
#
# COMPACT_ATOMS: atom_id res chain seq x y z
N MET A 1 18.00 0.36 -21.50
CA MET A 1 18.13 -0.48 -20.30
C MET A 1 17.14 -1.62 -20.42
N ILE A 2 17.56 -2.86 -20.13
CA ILE A 2 16.65 -4.02 -20.11
C ILE A 2 16.80 -4.73 -18.77
N LEU A 3 15.68 -4.95 -18.09
CA LEU A 3 15.58 -5.67 -16.82
C LEU A 3 14.66 -6.88 -17.00
N ARG A 4 15.03 -8.01 -16.38
CA ARG A 4 14.14 -9.16 -16.25
C ARG A 4 13.23 -8.94 -15.06
N ASP A 5 11.93 -9.01 -15.31
CA ASP A 5 10.90 -8.91 -14.28
C ASP A 5 9.95 -10.14 -14.43
N PRO A 6 9.65 -10.87 -13.34
CA PRO A 6 8.83 -12.08 -13.43
C PRO A 6 7.35 -11.81 -13.77
N VAL A 7 6.88 -10.58 -13.56
CA VAL A 7 5.50 -10.14 -13.79
C VAL A 7 5.34 -9.62 -15.21
N HIS A 8 6.25 -8.72 -15.62
CA HIS A 8 6.17 -8.00 -16.90
C HIS A 8 7.09 -8.58 -17.99
N GLY A 9 7.85 -9.63 -17.68
CA GLY A 9 8.76 -10.29 -18.60
C GLY A 9 10.06 -9.50 -18.83
N LEU A 10 10.12 -8.75 -19.92
CA LEU A 10 11.22 -7.85 -20.23
C LEU A 10 10.75 -6.41 -20.02
N VAL A 11 11.26 -5.77 -18.96
CA VAL A 11 11.06 -4.35 -18.73
C VAL A 11 12.17 -3.61 -19.45
N SER A 12 11.79 -2.77 -20.42
CA SER A 12 12.74 -1.98 -21.19
C SER A 12 12.33 -0.52 -21.27
N PHE A 13 13.32 0.34 -21.15
CA PHE A 13 13.23 1.77 -21.43
C PHE A 13 14.27 2.10 -22.49
N GLU A 14 13.93 3.02 -23.40
CA GLU A 14 14.77 3.40 -24.54
C GLU A 14 14.95 4.93 -24.59
N GLY A 15 16.06 5.36 -25.18
CA GLY A 15 16.28 6.75 -25.55
C GLY A 15 16.35 7.68 -24.33
N ARG A 16 15.46 8.67 -24.28
CA ARG A 16 15.45 9.65 -23.18
C ARG A 16 14.94 9.05 -21.86
N ARG A 17 13.88 8.24 -21.93
CA ARG A 17 13.30 7.53 -20.76
C ARG A 17 14.31 6.59 -20.11
N GLU A 18 15.12 5.93 -20.92
CA GLU A 18 16.23 5.09 -20.44
C GLU A 18 17.18 5.87 -19.54
N ARG A 19 17.68 7.03 -20.00
CA ARG A 19 18.61 7.86 -19.23
C ARG A 19 17.99 8.36 -17.92
N LEU A 20 16.72 8.75 -17.94
CA LEU A 20 15.99 9.18 -16.75
C LEU A 20 15.91 8.05 -15.72
N VAL A 21 15.41 6.89 -16.15
CA VAL A 21 15.22 5.75 -15.25
C VAL A 21 16.57 5.25 -14.73
N GLU A 22 17.61 5.17 -15.57
CA GLU A 22 18.96 4.80 -15.11
C GLU A 22 19.53 5.77 -14.08
N ALA A 23 19.33 7.09 -14.27
CA ALA A 23 19.77 8.09 -13.32
C ALA A 23 19.07 7.92 -11.96
N LEU A 24 17.74 7.76 -11.96
CA LEU A 24 16.96 7.57 -10.73
C LEU A 24 17.25 6.23 -10.05
N LEU A 25 17.37 5.14 -10.81
CA LEU A 25 17.74 3.83 -10.26
C LEU A 25 19.14 3.83 -9.65
N SER A 26 20.04 4.72 -10.08
CA SER A 26 21.39 4.80 -9.51
C SER A 26 21.44 5.49 -8.15
N THR A 27 20.34 6.11 -7.70
CA THR A 27 20.28 6.84 -6.43
C THR A 27 20.17 5.90 -5.24
N ARG A 28 20.83 6.26 -4.13
CA ARG A 28 20.79 5.49 -2.88
C ARG A 28 19.38 5.36 -2.31
N GLU A 29 18.55 6.40 -2.44
CA GLU A 29 17.18 6.41 -1.90
C GLU A 29 16.29 5.39 -2.64
N VAL A 30 16.43 5.26 -3.97
CA VAL A 30 15.72 4.23 -4.73
C VAL A 30 16.31 2.84 -4.47
N GLN A 31 17.64 2.70 -4.40
CA GLN A 31 18.28 1.40 -4.11
C GLN A 31 17.92 0.84 -2.73
N ARG A 32 17.62 1.71 -1.75
CA ARG A 32 17.12 1.31 -0.44
C ARG A 32 15.84 0.48 -0.52
N LEU A 33 14.96 0.75 -1.48
CA LEU A 33 13.69 0.03 -1.63
C LEU A 33 13.86 -1.48 -1.86
N ARG A 34 15.07 -1.96 -2.22
CA ARG A 34 15.38 -3.39 -2.29
C ARG A 34 15.29 -4.10 -0.94
N ARG A 35 15.41 -3.36 0.17
CA ARG A 35 15.42 -3.87 1.55
C ARG A 35 14.10 -3.63 2.29
N VAL A 36 13.09 -3.11 1.58
CA VAL A 36 11.73 -2.91 2.08
C VAL A 36 10.80 -3.80 1.28
N ARG A 37 10.14 -4.77 1.95
CA ARG A 37 9.15 -5.64 1.29
C ARG A 37 7.90 -4.85 0.92
N GLN A 38 7.32 -5.20 -0.22
CA GLN A 38 6.06 -4.60 -0.68
C GLN A 38 4.92 -4.88 0.31
N LEU A 39 4.75 -6.15 0.67
CA LEU A 39 3.63 -6.63 1.48
C LEU A 39 3.96 -6.80 2.97
N GLY A 40 5.02 -6.16 3.46
CA GLY A 40 5.43 -6.18 4.86
C GLY A 40 5.45 -7.60 5.46
N LEU A 41 4.55 -7.86 6.42
CA LEU A 41 4.45 -9.13 7.15
C LEU A 41 3.74 -10.25 6.38
N ALA A 42 3.28 -10.03 5.15
CA ALA A 42 2.58 -11.04 4.37
C ALA A 42 3.44 -12.28 4.09
N SER A 43 4.77 -12.15 4.07
CA SER A 43 5.69 -13.30 3.93
C SER A 43 5.57 -14.33 5.06
N LEU A 44 5.06 -13.93 6.23
CA LEU A 44 4.71 -14.86 7.31
C LEU A 44 3.55 -15.78 6.93
N VAL A 45 2.76 -15.45 5.91
CA VAL A 45 1.59 -16.23 5.48
C VAL A 45 1.82 -16.82 4.09
N PHE A 46 2.35 -16.01 3.18
CA PHE A 46 2.62 -16.34 1.79
C PHE A 46 4.13 -16.36 1.59
N PRO A 47 4.80 -17.52 1.65
CA PRO A 47 6.27 -17.58 1.62
C PRO A 47 6.93 -16.97 0.38
N GLY A 48 6.18 -16.81 -0.73
CA GLY A 48 6.66 -16.15 -1.94
C GLY A 48 6.55 -14.62 -1.92
N ALA A 49 5.84 -14.02 -0.97
CA ALA A 49 5.62 -12.58 -0.84
C ALA A 49 6.86 -11.84 -0.29
N GLU A 50 8.01 -12.08 -0.92
CA GLU A 50 9.33 -11.54 -0.57
C GLU A 50 9.76 -10.43 -1.53
N HIS A 51 8.91 -10.04 -2.49
CA HIS A 51 9.23 -8.98 -3.43
C HIS A 51 9.38 -7.63 -2.73
N SER A 52 10.38 -6.88 -3.19
CA SER A 52 10.72 -5.57 -2.66
C SER A 52 9.96 -4.45 -3.36
N ARG A 53 9.79 -3.31 -2.67
CA ARG A 53 9.26 -2.08 -3.26
C ARG A 53 10.06 -1.60 -4.47
N PHE A 54 11.36 -1.91 -4.55
CA PHE A 54 12.16 -1.62 -5.74
C PHE A 54 11.62 -2.29 -7.01
N ALA A 55 11.18 -3.55 -6.90
CA ALA A 55 10.65 -4.28 -8.06
C ALA A 55 9.30 -3.68 -8.50
N HIS A 56 8.49 -3.28 -7.53
CA HIS A 56 7.25 -2.56 -7.77
C HIS A 56 7.48 -1.20 -8.43
N ALA A 57 8.39 -0.37 -7.91
CA ALA A 57 8.75 0.93 -8.48
C ALA A 57 9.17 0.85 -9.96
N VAL A 58 10.02 -0.14 -10.30
CA VAL A 58 10.41 -0.41 -11.70
C VAL A 58 9.21 -0.83 -12.55
N GLY A 59 8.36 -1.69 -12.01
CA GLY A 59 7.15 -2.16 -12.68
C GLY A 59 6.12 -1.05 -12.91
N ALA A 60 5.83 -0.22 -11.90
CA ALA A 60 4.92 0.93 -12.02
C ALA A 60 5.42 1.93 -13.08
N ALA A 61 6.73 2.24 -13.09
CA ALA A 61 7.33 3.09 -14.12
C ALA A 61 7.22 2.46 -15.54
N TYR A 62 7.35 1.13 -15.64
CA TYR A 62 7.15 0.43 -16.90
C TYR A 62 5.69 0.48 -17.37
N VAL A 63 4.74 0.23 -16.48
CA VAL A 63 3.30 0.34 -16.77
C VAL A 63 2.94 1.77 -17.18
N MET A 64 3.50 2.79 -16.53
CA MET A 64 3.35 4.19 -16.93
C MET A 64 3.87 4.44 -18.35
N SER A 65 5.07 3.97 -18.69
CA SER A 65 5.60 4.10 -20.06
C SER A 65 4.69 3.47 -21.11
N ARG A 66 4.08 2.32 -20.80
CA ARG A 66 3.12 1.64 -21.69
C ARG A 66 1.81 2.42 -21.81
N LEU A 67 1.29 2.94 -20.70
CA LEU A 67 0.10 3.80 -20.69
C LEU A 67 0.32 5.05 -21.54
N LEU A 68 1.43 5.76 -21.34
CA LEU A 68 1.78 6.95 -22.13
C LEU A 68 1.89 6.62 -23.63
N SER A 69 2.48 5.47 -23.97
CA SER A 69 2.57 5.02 -25.37
C SER A 69 1.19 4.76 -25.97
N ARG A 70 0.28 4.13 -25.21
CA ARG A 70 -1.10 3.95 -25.63
C ARG A 70 -1.83 5.27 -25.85
N ILE A 71 -1.67 6.22 -24.94
CA ILE A 71 -2.33 7.53 -25.00
C ILE A 71 -1.79 8.36 -26.18
N ALA A 72 -0.49 8.29 -26.47
CA ALA A 72 0.09 8.95 -27.65
C ALA A 72 -0.49 8.44 -28.99
N GLU A 73 -1.06 7.22 -29.01
CA GLU A 73 -1.77 6.69 -30.19
C GLU A 73 -3.20 7.24 -30.35
N THR A 74 -3.80 7.82 -29.30
CA THR A 74 -5.16 8.38 -29.38
C THR A 74 -5.15 9.76 -30.05
N PRO A 75 -6.27 10.18 -30.69
CA PRO A 75 -6.36 11.50 -31.29
C PRO A 75 -6.06 12.64 -30.30
N GLU A 76 -6.63 12.58 -29.10
CA GLU A 76 -6.49 13.59 -28.06
C GLU A 76 -5.10 13.58 -27.40
N GLY A 77 -4.47 12.41 -27.29
CA GLY A 77 -3.18 12.26 -26.60
C GLY A 77 -1.97 12.62 -27.46
N ARG A 78 -2.06 12.44 -28.78
CA ARG A 78 -0.96 12.68 -29.74
C ARG A 78 -0.36 14.09 -29.63
N ASP A 79 -1.23 15.10 -29.51
CA ASP A 79 -0.82 16.50 -29.50
C ASP A 79 -0.65 17.07 -28.07
N LEU A 80 -1.02 16.29 -27.06
CA LEU A 80 -1.05 16.69 -25.65
C LEU A 80 0.20 16.26 -24.88
N LEU A 81 0.68 15.04 -25.13
CA LEU A 81 1.81 14.46 -24.39
C LEU A 81 3.14 14.95 -24.96
N ASP A 82 3.61 16.08 -24.46
CA ASP A 82 5.01 16.46 -24.67
C ASP A 82 5.98 15.56 -23.91
N GLU A 83 7.25 15.61 -24.34
CA GLU A 83 8.31 14.76 -23.81
C GLU A 83 8.53 14.99 -22.30
N GLU A 84 8.43 16.23 -21.84
CA GLU A 84 8.62 16.59 -20.42
C GLU A 84 7.52 16.00 -19.53
N SER A 85 6.25 16.15 -19.92
CA SER A 85 5.12 15.57 -19.17
C SER A 85 5.22 14.05 -19.07
N GLY A 86 5.73 13.40 -20.12
CA GLY A 86 5.97 11.96 -20.12
C GLY A 86 7.10 11.55 -19.19
N ASP A 87 8.19 12.32 -19.17
CA ASP A 87 9.32 12.10 -18.27
C ASP A 87 8.92 12.31 -16.80
N ASP A 88 8.17 13.38 -16.50
CA ASP A 88 7.68 13.69 -15.15
C ASP A 88 6.76 12.57 -14.63
N ALA A 89 5.83 12.07 -15.48
CA ALA A 89 4.93 10.98 -15.10
C ALA A 89 5.68 9.65 -14.84
N ILE A 90 6.72 9.35 -15.63
CA ILE A 90 7.55 8.14 -15.42
C ILE A 90 8.37 8.27 -14.13
N ALA A 91 8.98 9.44 -13.89
CA ALA A 91 9.72 9.70 -12.65
C ALA A 91 8.80 9.62 -11.43
N ALA A 92 7.61 10.22 -11.49
CA ALA A 92 6.63 10.13 -10.42
C ALA A 92 6.19 8.68 -10.17
N ALA A 93 5.87 7.91 -11.22
CA ALA A 93 5.53 6.50 -11.07
C ALA A 93 6.67 5.67 -10.44
N LEU A 94 7.93 5.96 -10.77
CA LEU A 94 9.09 5.30 -10.16
C LEU A 94 9.30 5.70 -8.68
N LEU A 95 9.02 6.95 -8.34
CA LEU A 95 9.37 7.54 -7.04
C LEU A 95 8.23 7.59 -6.03
N HIS A 96 6.97 7.32 -6.43
CA HIS A 96 5.79 7.47 -5.55
C HIS A 96 5.95 6.78 -4.19
N ASP A 97 6.66 5.65 -4.18
CA ASP A 97 6.87 4.79 -3.02
C ASP A 97 8.23 4.95 -2.32
N VAL A 98 9.07 5.91 -2.75
CA VAL A 98 10.45 6.07 -2.22
C VAL A 98 10.48 6.37 -0.72
N GLY A 99 9.44 7.05 -0.22
CA GLY A 99 9.26 7.42 1.18
C GLY A 99 8.81 6.28 2.09
N HIS A 100 8.60 5.06 1.61
CA HIS A 100 8.13 3.98 2.48
C HIS A 100 9.20 3.46 3.46
N GLY A 101 8.78 3.31 4.71
CA GLY A 101 9.53 2.67 5.80
C GLY A 101 9.43 1.14 5.81
N PRO A 102 10.10 0.47 6.78
CA PRO A 102 9.96 -0.97 6.99
C PRO A 102 8.51 -1.36 7.26
N PHE A 103 8.11 -2.57 6.90
CA PHE A 103 6.74 -3.07 7.09
C PHE A 103 5.60 -2.19 6.53
N SER A 104 5.89 -1.34 5.54
CA SER A 104 4.87 -0.57 4.81
C SER A 104 4.04 0.34 5.74
N HIS A 105 2.73 0.51 5.49
CA HIS A 105 1.86 1.40 6.27
C HIS A 105 1.77 1.04 7.76
N LEU A 106 2.09 -0.19 8.15
CA LEU A 106 2.10 -0.57 9.56
C LEU A 106 3.07 0.31 10.37
N PHE A 107 4.18 0.73 9.78
CA PHE A 107 5.16 1.55 10.47
C PHE A 107 4.69 2.99 10.73
N GLU A 108 3.93 3.53 9.78
CA GLU A 108 3.25 4.82 9.93
C GLU A 108 2.23 4.78 11.07
N ASP A 109 1.55 3.66 11.26
CA ASP A 109 0.55 3.55 12.32
C ASP A 109 1.12 3.37 13.74
N VAL A 110 2.34 2.84 13.87
CA VAL A 110 2.89 2.43 15.18
C VAL A 110 3.86 3.44 15.79
N LEU A 111 4.40 4.35 14.99
CA LEU A 111 5.27 5.40 15.48
C LEU A 111 4.47 6.61 15.98
N PRO A 112 4.75 7.14 17.19
CA PRO A 112 4.14 8.39 17.64
C PRO A 112 4.50 9.55 16.70
N ARG A 113 3.50 10.34 16.28
CA ARG A 113 3.67 11.46 15.33
C ARG A 113 4.32 11.04 14.01
N ALA A 114 4.05 9.82 13.57
CA ALA A 114 4.51 9.37 12.26
C ALA A 114 3.96 10.28 11.16
N ARG A 115 4.85 10.62 10.23
CA ARG A 115 4.50 11.23 8.95
C ARG A 115 4.11 10.13 7.98
N SER A 116 3.27 10.47 7.01
CA SER A 116 2.93 9.53 5.94
C SER A 116 4.16 9.24 5.08
N HIS A 117 4.20 8.08 4.43
CA HIS A 117 5.21 7.80 3.40
C HIS A 117 5.15 8.80 2.24
N GLU A 118 3.96 9.34 1.92
CA GLU A 118 3.77 10.39 0.90
C GLU A 118 4.58 11.64 1.27
N ASP A 119 4.51 12.09 2.53
CA ASP A 119 5.31 13.23 3.01
C ASP A 119 6.82 12.96 2.90
N TRP A 120 7.27 11.75 3.23
CA TRP A 120 8.68 11.35 3.08
C TRP A 120 9.11 11.27 1.62
N THR A 121 8.23 10.84 0.72
CA THR A 121 8.46 10.83 -0.72
C THR A 121 8.69 12.25 -1.23
N ILE A 122 7.81 13.19 -0.85
CA ILE A 122 7.92 14.59 -1.25
C ILE A 122 9.20 15.23 -0.70
N ASP A 123 9.53 15.00 0.57
CA ASP A 123 10.80 15.47 1.15
C ASP A 123 12.00 14.91 0.38
N ALA A 124 11.99 13.62 0.05
CA ALA A 124 13.10 13.00 -0.68
C ALA A 124 13.32 13.60 -2.07
N ILE A 125 12.23 14.03 -2.72
CA ILE A 125 12.26 14.67 -4.03
C ILE A 125 12.71 16.12 -3.93
N ARG A 126 12.26 16.86 -2.90
CA ARG A 126 12.54 18.31 -2.76
C ARG A 126 13.83 18.63 -1.99
N ASP A 127 14.38 17.72 -1.21
CA ASP A 127 15.61 17.94 -0.42
C ASP A 127 16.87 17.91 -1.32
N GLU A 128 17.54 19.06 -1.46
CA GLU A 128 18.77 19.22 -2.25
C GLU A 128 19.92 18.27 -1.84
N GLY A 129 19.87 17.74 -0.62
CA GLY A 129 20.84 16.78 -0.07
C GLY A 129 20.67 15.35 -0.56
N THR A 130 19.56 15.00 -1.22
CA THR A 130 19.30 13.65 -1.72
C THR A 130 19.94 13.40 -3.09
N GLU A 131 20.17 12.13 -3.45
CA GLU A 131 20.61 11.81 -4.82
C GLU A 131 19.45 11.87 -5.82
N VAL A 132 18.22 11.56 -5.37
CA VAL A 132 17.00 11.68 -6.18
C VAL A 132 16.77 13.12 -6.66
N HIS A 133 16.80 14.10 -5.75
CA HIS A 133 16.65 15.50 -6.12
C HIS A 133 17.68 15.92 -7.16
N ARG A 134 18.96 15.65 -6.89
CA ARG A 134 20.06 15.99 -7.79
C ARG A 134 19.96 15.30 -9.14
N ALA A 135 19.47 14.06 -9.18
CA ALA A 135 19.25 13.32 -10.43
C ALA A 135 18.13 13.94 -11.28
N LEU A 136 17.02 14.34 -10.66
CA LEU A 136 15.91 15.02 -11.33
C LEU A 136 16.37 16.37 -11.90
N GLU A 137 16.99 17.22 -11.08
CA GLU A 137 17.45 18.54 -11.50
C GLU A 137 18.56 18.49 -12.56
N ALA A 138 19.45 17.49 -12.48
CA ALA A 138 20.47 17.28 -13.51
C ALA A 138 19.87 16.82 -14.85
N PHE A 139 18.73 16.13 -14.82
CA PHE A 139 18.05 15.67 -16.03
C PHE A 139 17.28 16.83 -16.70
N ARG A 140 16.54 17.61 -15.91
CA ARG A 140 15.86 18.84 -16.34
C ARG A 140 15.71 19.79 -15.14
N PRO A 141 16.16 21.06 -15.25
CA PRO A 141 15.94 22.04 -14.18
C PRO A 141 14.44 22.22 -13.87
N GLY A 142 14.08 22.19 -12.58
CA GLY A 142 12.71 22.28 -12.09
C GLY A 142 11.95 20.96 -12.06
N MET A 143 12.54 19.86 -12.54
CA MET A 143 11.87 18.55 -12.58
C MET A 143 11.50 18.02 -11.20
N SER A 144 12.29 18.33 -10.16
CA SER A 144 11.95 17.88 -8.81
C SER A 144 10.60 18.44 -8.34
N GLU A 145 10.32 19.72 -8.63
CA GLU A 145 9.04 20.34 -8.26
C GLU A 145 7.89 19.85 -9.14
N ASP A 146 8.11 19.66 -10.44
CA ASP A 146 7.05 19.12 -11.33
C ASP A 146 6.66 17.70 -10.95
N VAL A 147 7.63 16.84 -10.59
CA VAL A 147 7.38 15.48 -10.10
C VAL A 147 6.69 15.52 -8.73
N ALA A 148 7.13 16.36 -7.80
CA ALA A 148 6.48 16.52 -6.50
C ALA A 148 5.04 17.02 -6.64
N ALA A 149 4.80 18.01 -7.50
CA ALA A 149 3.47 18.52 -7.80
C ALA A 149 2.56 17.43 -8.35
N LEU A 150 3.05 16.60 -9.27
CA LEU A 150 2.28 15.50 -9.84
C LEU A 150 1.86 14.49 -8.75
N LEU A 151 2.77 14.12 -7.86
CA LEU A 151 2.48 13.24 -6.71
C LEU A 151 1.51 13.86 -5.70
N GLU A 152 1.51 15.18 -5.57
CA GLU A 152 0.53 15.96 -4.79
C GLU A 152 -0.81 16.16 -5.54
N GLY A 153 -1.03 15.47 -6.66
CA GLY A 153 -2.28 15.53 -7.43
C GLY A 153 -2.36 16.73 -8.40
N ARG A 154 -1.27 17.47 -8.60
CA ARG A 154 -1.24 18.72 -9.38
C ARG A 154 -0.42 18.56 -10.64
N HIS A 155 -1.06 18.67 -11.80
CA HIS A 155 -0.37 18.74 -13.07
C HIS A 155 -1.22 19.48 -14.12
N ARG A 156 -0.59 20.13 -15.11
CA ARG A 156 -1.31 20.80 -16.22
C ARG A 156 -2.24 19.85 -16.98
N HIS A 157 -1.86 18.58 -17.01
CA HIS A 157 -2.67 17.48 -17.50
C HIS A 157 -3.07 16.62 -16.31
N ALA A 158 -4.21 16.92 -15.70
CA ALA A 158 -4.68 16.29 -14.46
C ALA A 158 -4.75 14.75 -14.54
N PHE A 159 -5.04 14.19 -15.73
CA PHE A 159 -5.04 12.75 -15.91
C PHE A 159 -3.69 12.09 -15.62
N LEU A 160 -2.55 12.80 -15.73
CA LEU A 160 -1.23 12.24 -15.41
C LEU A 160 -1.06 12.05 -13.91
N ALA A 161 -1.48 13.03 -13.10
CA ALA A 161 -1.51 12.89 -11.65
C ALA A 161 -2.42 11.72 -11.24
N ARG A 162 -3.61 11.62 -11.85
CA ARG A 162 -4.55 10.51 -11.60
C ARG A 162 -4.05 9.15 -12.11
N ALA A 163 -3.19 9.14 -13.12
CA ALA A 163 -2.56 7.93 -13.63
C ALA A 163 -1.48 7.41 -12.67
N VAL A 164 -0.93 8.25 -11.79
CA VAL A 164 -0.04 7.81 -10.70
C VAL A 164 -0.83 7.49 -9.44
N SER A 165 -1.79 8.34 -9.04
CA SER A 165 -2.64 8.15 -7.87
C SER A 165 -4.10 8.45 -8.21
N GLY A 166 -4.90 7.39 -8.37
CA GLY A 166 -6.31 7.47 -8.75
C GLY A 166 -7.04 6.13 -8.64
N THR A 167 -8.29 6.08 -9.07
CA THR A 167 -9.10 4.85 -9.00
C THR A 167 -8.57 3.74 -9.91
N LEU A 168 -7.97 4.12 -11.05
CA LEU A 168 -7.33 3.25 -12.01
C LEU A 168 -5.98 3.85 -12.40
N ASP A 169 -4.93 3.48 -11.66
CA ASP A 169 -3.58 4.02 -11.80
C ASP A 169 -2.51 2.93 -11.96
N VAL A 170 -1.31 3.37 -12.33
CA VAL A 170 -0.19 2.48 -12.66
C VAL A 170 0.39 1.77 -11.44
N ASP A 171 0.24 2.37 -10.25
CA ASP A 171 0.58 1.75 -8.97
C ASP A 171 -0.25 0.47 -8.78
N ARG A 172 -1.58 0.61 -8.73
CA ARG A 172 -2.50 -0.54 -8.59
C ARG A 172 -2.37 -1.52 -9.74
N MET A 173 -2.08 -1.02 -10.95
CA MET A 173 -1.90 -1.88 -12.12
C MET A 173 -0.65 -2.77 -12.02
N ASP A 174 0.42 -2.31 -11.37
CA ASP A 174 1.58 -3.15 -11.12
C ASP A 174 1.35 -4.07 -9.92
N TYR A 175 1.01 -3.50 -8.75
CA TYR A 175 1.04 -4.29 -7.52
C TYR A 175 0.02 -5.41 -7.55
N LEU A 176 -1.15 -5.25 -8.16
CA LEU A 176 -2.17 -6.32 -8.13
C LEU A 176 -1.69 -7.59 -8.83
N VAL A 177 -1.10 -7.44 -10.02
CA VAL A 177 -0.55 -8.58 -10.78
C VAL A 177 0.70 -9.11 -10.09
N ARG A 178 1.57 -8.21 -9.58
CA ARG A 178 2.79 -8.59 -8.89
C ARG A 178 2.52 -9.33 -7.59
N ASP A 179 1.67 -8.79 -6.73
CA ASP A 179 1.28 -9.40 -5.46
C ASP A 179 0.60 -10.75 -5.70
N SER A 180 -0.28 -10.83 -6.70
CA SER A 180 -0.90 -12.09 -7.12
C SER A 180 0.14 -13.13 -7.52
N HIS A 181 1.10 -12.76 -8.38
CA HIS A 181 2.17 -13.63 -8.83
C HIS A 181 3.06 -14.10 -7.67
N MET A 182 3.52 -13.17 -6.83
CA MET A 182 4.48 -13.43 -5.77
C MET A 182 3.85 -14.18 -4.59
N THR A 183 2.57 -13.96 -4.29
CA THR A 183 1.85 -14.72 -3.26
C THR A 183 1.36 -16.09 -3.74
N GLY A 184 1.27 -16.29 -5.07
CA GLY A 184 0.64 -17.46 -5.68
C GLY A 184 -0.90 -17.43 -5.64
N VAL A 185 -1.50 -16.30 -5.26
CA VAL A 185 -2.96 -16.13 -5.23
C VAL A 185 -3.44 -15.68 -6.61
N SER A 186 -3.97 -16.61 -7.41
CA SER A 186 -4.34 -16.34 -8.81
C SER A 186 -5.57 -15.42 -9.00
N TYR A 187 -6.29 -15.07 -7.93
CA TYR A 187 -7.50 -14.25 -8.05
C TYR A 187 -7.22 -12.77 -8.34
N GLY A 188 -5.98 -12.31 -8.22
CA GLY A 188 -5.57 -10.94 -8.58
C GLY A 188 -5.11 -10.78 -10.02
N LEU A 189 -5.06 -11.86 -10.81
CA LEU A 189 -4.63 -11.80 -12.21
C LEU A 189 -5.74 -11.21 -13.09
N TYR A 190 -5.38 -10.24 -13.91
CA TYR A 190 -6.22 -9.69 -14.99
C TYR A 190 -5.33 -9.36 -16.20
N ASP A 191 -5.97 -9.15 -17.35
CA ASP A 191 -5.28 -8.82 -18.59
C ASP A 191 -4.88 -7.34 -18.63
N LEU A 192 -3.68 -7.04 -18.13
CA LEU A 192 -3.11 -5.69 -18.14
C LEU A 192 -2.94 -5.14 -19.57
N ASP A 193 -2.57 -6.00 -20.54
CA ASP A 193 -2.35 -5.58 -21.92
C ASP A 193 -3.66 -5.09 -22.55
N TRP A 194 -4.74 -5.85 -22.34
CA TRP A 194 -6.07 -5.46 -22.80
C TRP A 194 -6.60 -4.25 -22.04
N LEU A 195 -6.39 -4.19 -20.72
CA LEU A 195 -6.77 -3.04 -19.91
C LEU A 195 -6.17 -1.76 -20.48
N LEU A 196 -4.84 -1.73 -20.65
CA LEU A 196 -4.14 -0.57 -21.22
C LEU A 196 -4.66 -0.27 -22.61
N ARG A 197 -4.82 -1.28 -23.49
CA ARG A 197 -5.34 -1.08 -24.85
C ARG A 197 -6.73 -0.44 -24.87
N GLY A 198 -7.56 -0.77 -23.88
CA GLY A 198 -8.91 -0.26 -23.70
C GLY A 198 -9.01 1.14 -23.10
N LEU A 199 -7.90 1.85 -22.85
CA LEU A 199 -7.90 3.21 -22.33
C LEU A 199 -7.71 4.26 -23.43
N THR A 200 -8.36 5.41 -23.25
CA THR A 200 -8.26 6.61 -24.09
C THR A 200 -8.41 7.88 -23.24
N LEU A 201 -8.28 9.05 -23.87
CA LEU A 201 -8.62 10.34 -23.26
C LEU A 201 -9.95 10.85 -23.82
N VAL A 202 -10.77 11.46 -22.95
CA VAL A 202 -12.03 12.12 -23.34
C VAL A 202 -12.17 13.42 -22.55
N PRO A 203 -12.65 14.51 -23.18
CA PRO A 203 -12.98 15.73 -22.46
C PRO A 203 -14.27 15.55 -21.65
N ILE A 204 -14.16 15.76 -20.34
CA ILE A 204 -15.27 15.79 -19.39
C ILE A 204 -15.26 17.17 -18.75
N GLU A 205 -16.33 17.94 -18.97
CA GLU A 205 -16.45 19.32 -18.48
C GLU A 205 -15.25 20.23 -18.83
N GLY A 206 -14.65 19.99 -20.00
CA GLY A 206 -13.51 20.78 -20.51
C GLY A 206 -12.13 20.28 -20.06
N GLU A 207 -12.07 19.24 -19.21
CA GLU A 207 -10.82 18.62 -18.76
C GLU A 207 -10.65 17.24 -19.41
N LEU A 208 -9.45 16.94 -19.94
CA LEU A 208 -9.15 15.61 -20.46
C LEU A 208 -8.94 14.61 -19.32
N GLN A 209 -9.69 13.52 -19.37
CA GLN A 209 -9.64 12.45 -18.37
C GLN A 209 -9.37 11.09 -19.01
N LEU A 210 -8.72 10.22 -18.24
CA LEU A 210 -8.56 8.82 -18.59
C LEU A 210 -9.93 8.12 -18.61
N CYS A 211 -10.23 7.44 -19.71
CA CYS A 211 -11.55 6.92 -20.01
C CYS A 211 -11.44 5.53 -20.66
N VAL A 212 -12.43 4.68 -20.44
CA VAL A 212 -12.53 3.36 -21.07
C VAL A 212 -13.11 3.50 -22.47
N GLU A 213 -12.40 3.00 -23.47
CA GLU A 213 -12.80 3.04 -24.88
C GLU A 213 -13.76 1.90 -25.23
N GLY A 214 -15.03 2.26 -25.47
CA GLY A 214 -16.05 1.35 -25.99
C GLY A 214 -16.45 0.24 -25.01
N ARG A 215 -17.43 -0.56 -25.42
CA ARG A 215 -17.92 -1.70 -24.61
C ARG A 215 -16.87 -2.80 -24.42
N LYS A 216 -15.89 -2.91 -25.32
CA LYS A 216 -14.83 -3.92 -25.26
C LYS A 216 -13.74 -3.60 -24.23
N GLY A 217 -13.61 -2.34 -23.82
CA GLY A 217 -12.70 -1.92 -22.75
C GLY A 217 -13.28 -2.15 -21.34
N VAL A 218 -14.58 -2.40 -21.21
CA VAL A 218 -15.23 -2.56 -19.89
C VAL A 218 -14.81 -3.88 -19.18
N PRO A 219 -14.87 -5.07 -19.81
CA PRO A 219 -14.51 -6.32 -19.14
C PRO A 219 -13.10 -6.40 -18.50
N PRO A 220 -11.99 -5.91 -19.11
CA PRO A 220 -10.69 -5.92 -18.44
C PRO A 220 -10.65 -4.99 -17.21
N VAL A 221 -11.39 -3.88 -17.23
CA VAL A 221 -11.51 -2.97 -16.08
C VAL A 221 -12.39 -3.59 -14.98
N GLU A 222 -13.47 -4.29 -15.34
CA GLU A 222 -14.22 -5.12 -14.39
C GLU A 222 -13.32 -6.16 -13.72
N SER A 223 -12.49 -6.85 -14.52
CA SER A 223 -11.56 -7.86 -14.04
C SER A 223 -10.51 -7.27 -13.09
N PHE A 224 -10.02 -6.06 -13.35
CA PHE A 224 -9.13 -5.32 -12.44
C PHE A 224 -9.77 -5.08 -11.07
N PHE A 225 -11.01 -4.56 -11.02
CA PHE A 225 -11.69 -4.29 -9.74
C PHE A 225 -12.09 -5.57 -8.99
N LEU A 226 -12.51 -6.61 -9.71
CA LEU A 226 -12.77 -7.92 -9.12
C LEU A 226 -11.48 -8.54 -8.57
N GLY A 227 -10.38 -8.47 -9.32
CA GLY A 227 -9.08 -8.95 -8.89
C GLY A 227 -8.60 -8.22 -7.64
N ARG A 228 -8.74 -6.89 -7.62
CA ARG A 228 -8.52 -6.07 -6.43
C ARG A 228 -9.34 -6.54 -5.24
N HIS A 229 -10.65 -6.69 -5.41
CA HIS A 229 -11.53 -7.17 -4.34
C HIS A 229 -11.05 -8.50 -3.73
N HIS A 230 -10.69 -9.46 -4.58
CA HIS A 230 -10.20 -10.76 -4.14
C HIS A 230 -8.82 -10.67 -3.47
N MET A 231 -7.91 -9.83 -3.95
CA MET A 231 -6.60 -9.62 -3.30
C MET A 231 -6.73 -9.02 -1.90
N TYR A 232 -7.64 -8.05 -1.71
CA TYR A 232 -7.96 -7.55 -0.37
C TYR A 232 -8.47 -8.65 0.54
N GLN A 233 -9.37 -9.50 0.04
CA GLN A 233 -9.92 -10.62 0.81
C GLN A 233 -8.88 -11.66 1.21
N GLN A 234 -8.10 -12.10 0.22
CA GLN A 234 -7.27 -13.29 0.35
C GLN A 234 -5.88 -12.98 0.91
N VAL A 235 -5.34 -11.80 0.61
CA VAL A 235 -3.96 -11.43 0.96
C VAL A 235 -3.95 -10.31 2.00
N TYR A 236 -4.41 -9.11 1.64
CA TYR A 236 -4.19 -7.92 2.48
C TYR A 236 -4.94 -7.98 3.82
N HIS A 237 -6.17 -8.53 3.82
CA HIS A 237 -6.96 -8.71 5.04
C HIS A 237 -6.87 -10.12 5.63
N HIS A 238 -5.91 -10.93 5.17
CA HIS A 238 -5.75 -12.29 5.66
C HIS A 238 -5.51 -12.29 7.18
N LYS A 239 -6.30 -13.10 7.90
CA LYS A 239 -6.36 -13.10 9.37
C LYS A 239 -5.00 -13.23 10.05
N ALA A 240 -4.10 -14.03 9.50
CA ALA A 240 -2.76 -14.21 10.06
C ALA A 240 -1.81 -13.03 9.76
N VAL A 241 -1.97 -12.33 8.63
CA VAL A 241 -1.21 -11.09 8.37
C VAL A 241 -1.63 -10.04 9.40
N ARG A 242 -2.93 -9.86 9.57
CA ARG A 242 -3.52 -8.94 10.56
C ARG A 242 -3.17 -9.28 12.01
N ALA A 243 -3.05 -10.58 12.33
CA ALA A 243 -2.53 -11.04 13.62
C ALA A 243 -1.07 -10.62 13.83
N GLY A 244 -0.21 -10.70 12.80
CA GLY A 244 1.16 -10.20 12.85
C GLY A 244 1.23 -8.69 13.04
N GLU A 245 0.41 -7.93 12.31
CA GLU A 245 0.31 -6.47 12.48
C GLU A 245 -0.10 -6.09 13.90
N ALA A 246 -1.06 -6.82 14.50
CA ALA A 246 -1.48 -6.58 15.88
C ALA A 246 -0.32 -6.80 16.88
N VAL A 247 0.52 -7.82 16.68
CA VAL A 247 1.72 -8.04 17.50
C VAL A 247 2.70 -6.88 17.37
N VAL A 248 2.97 -6.38 16.16
CA VAL A 248 3.86 -5.23 15.97
C VAL A 248 3.29 -3.96 16.61
N ARG A 249 1.97 -3.73 16.52
CA ARG A 249 1.32 -2.60 17.21
C ARG A 249 1.51 -2.69 18.73
N GLY A 250 1.27 -3.87 19.32
CA GLY A 250 1.52 -4.11 20.73
C GLY A 250 2.99 -3.95 21.12
N LEU A 251 3.91 -4.40 20.26
CA LEU A 251 5.36 -4.27 20.45
C LEU A 251 5.80 -2.81 20.50
N PHE A 252 5.38 -1.99 19.54
CA PHE A 252 5.74 -0.58 19.48
C PHE A 252 5.05 0.24 20.58
N ALA A 253 3.83 -0.13 20.98
CA ALA A 253 3.18 0.46 22.15
C ALA A 253 4.00 0.18 23.42
N ARG A 254 4.41 -1.08 23.66
CA ARG A 254 5.25 -1.43 24.81
C ARG A 254 6.64 -0.78 24.75
N LEU A 255 7.25 -0.75 23.57
CA LEU A 255 8.53 -0.08 23.34
C LEU A 255 8.44 1.41 23.70
N THR A 256 7.34 2.07 23.31
CA THR A 256 7.08 3.47 23.63
C THR A 256 6.96 3.70 25.14
N GLU A 257 6.24 2.84 25.86
CA GLU A 257 6.16 2.87 27.34
C GLU A 257 7.56 2.78 27.96
N LEU A 258 8.32 1.76 27.59
CA LEU A 258 9.64 1.48 28.16
C LEU A 258 10.62 2.63 27.92
N VAL A 259 10.68 3.17 26.70
CA VAL A 259 11.59 4.29 26.38
C VAL A 259 11.22 5.55 27.18
N ARG A 260 9.92 5.85 27.32
CA ARG A 260 9.46 7.02 28.10
C ARG A 260 9.71 6.86 29.60
N GLU A 261 9.70 5.63 30.10
CA GLU A 261 10.08 5.31 31.49
C GLU A 261 11.61 5.31 31.73
N GLY A 262 12.43 5.55 30.70
CA GLY A 262 13.89 5.45 30.81
C GLY A 262 14.41 4.00 30.86
N LYS A 263 13.57 3.02 30.51
CA LYS A 263 13.85 1.58 30.49
C LYS A 263 13.84 1.00 29.08
N GLY A 264 14.05 1.84 28.07
CA GLY A 264 14.09 1.41 26.68
C GLY A 264 15.21 0.38 26.43
N PRO A 265 15.08 -0.47 25.40
CA PRO A 265 16.08 -1.49 25.10
C PRO A 265 17.43 -0.87 24.73
N GLY A 266 18.50 -1.64 24.93
CA GLY A 266 19.86 -1.18 24.65
C GLY A 266 20.08 -0.89 23.16
N VAL A 267 19.54 -1.74 22.29
CA VAL A 267 19.56 -1.57 20.83
C VAL A 267 18.24 -0.94 20.39
N LEU A 268 18.28 0.29 19.89
CA LEU A 268 17.10 0.99 19.35
C LEU A 268 17.55 1.92 18.23
N PRO A 269 17.04 1.77 16.99
CA PRO A 269 17.34 2.70 15.91
C PRO A 269 17.08 4.16 16.31
N ALA A 270 18.01 5.05 15.95
CA ALA A 270 17.97 6.44 16.39
C ALA A 270 16.69 7.15 15.97
N ALA A 271 16.22 6.94 14.74
CA ALA A 271 14.96 7.48 14.24
C ALA A 271 13.75 7.06 15.10
N ILE A 272 13.66 5.77 15.48
CA ILE A 272 12.58 5.26 16.34
C ILE A 272 12.66 5.91 17.73
N ARG A 273 13.87 6.00 18.31
CA ARG A 273 14.08 6.66 19.60
C ARG A 273 13.61 8.13 19.55
N THR A 274 14.08 8.88 18.55
CA THR A 274 13.73 10.29 18.35
C THR A 274 12.23 10.49 18.22
N ALA A 275 11.55 9.67 17.41
CA ALA A 275 10.10 9.73 17.28
C ALA A 275 9.38 9.49 18.61
N ILE A 276 9.77 8.46 19.38
CA ILE A 276 9.13 8.10 20.65
C ILE A 276 9.23 9.22 21.70
N VAL A 277 10.39 9.87 21.79
CA VAL A 277 10.62 10.99 22.72
C VAL A 277 10.06 12.33 22.21
N GLY A 278 9.42 12.33 21.04
CA GLY A 278 8.74 13.48 20.46
C GLY A 278 9.65 14.47 19.75
N GLY A 279 10.86 14.06 19.38
CA GLY A 279 11.76 14.84 18.51
C GLY A 279 11.41 14.68 17.03
N GLU A 280 11.97 15.56 16.20
CA GLU A 280 11.82 15.48 14.74
C GLU A 280 12.83 14.50 14.15
N VAL A 281 12.33 13.54 13.37
CA VAL A 281 13.17 12.58 12.66
C VAL A 281 13.63 13.23 11.36
N SER A 282 14.94 13.36 11.16
CA SER A 282 15.49 13.81 9.88
C SER A 282 15.26 12.78 8.78
N LEU A 283 15.14 13.21 7.52
CA LEU A 283 15.03 12.33 6.35
C LEU A 283 16.13 11.27 6.30
N GLY A 284 17.41 11.67 6.49
CA GLY A 284 18.54 10.74 6.50
C GLY A 284 18.38 9.63 7.55
N ALA A 285 18.05 9.98 8.80
CA ALA A 285 17.82 8.99 9.86
C ALA A 285 16.62 8.07 9.56
N TYR A 286 15.57 8.58 8.92
CA TYR A 286 14.42 7.78 8.51
C TYR A 286 14.81 6.78 7.40
N PHE A 287 15.64 7.20 6.44
CA PHE A 287 16.11 6.33 5.34
C PHE A 287 17.15 5.29 5.75
N GLU A 288 17.76 5.40 6.93
CA GLU A 288 18.51 4.30 7.52
C GLU A 288 17.62 3.12 7.99
N LEU A 289 16.30 3.31 8.08
CA LEU A 289 15.38 2.24 8.47
C LEU A 289 15.01 1.37 7.27
N ASP A 290 15.06 0.06 7.43
CA ASP A 290 14.51 -0.93 6.50
C ASP A 290 14.11 -2.21 7.27
N ASP A 291 13.54 -3.20 6.58
CA ASP A 291 13.03 -4.41 7.23
C ASP A 291 14.16 -5.14 7.98
N SER A 292 15.38 -5.11 7.44
CA SER A 292 16.53 -5.81 8.04
C SER A 292 16.95 -5.14 9.34
N VAL A 293 16.98 -3.81 9.37
CA VAL A 293 17.28 -3.03 10.59
C VAL A 293 16.25 -3.33 11.68
N LEU A 294 14.97 -3.33 11.33
CA LEU A 294 13.91 -3.57 12.31
C LEU A 294 13.90 -5.02 12.81
N LEU A 295 14.09 -6.00 11.94
CA LEU A 295 14.21 -7.41 12.32
C LEU A 295 15.46 -7.68 13.18
N ALA A 296 16.57 -7.00 12.92
CA ALA A 296 17.77 -7.06 13.74
C ALA A 296 17.52 -6.47 15.13
N ALA A 297 16.85 -5.32 15.21
CA ALA A 297 16.46 -4.71 16.48
C ALA A 297 15.55 -5.64 17.30
N MET A 298 14.51 -6.23 16.67
CA MET A 298 13.67 -7.25 17.30
C MET A 298 14.48 -8.44 17.81
N GLY A 299 15.50 -8.88 17.05
CA GLY A 299 16.40 -9.95 17.49
C GLY A 299 17.24 -9.59 18.72
N ALA A 300 17.51 -8.31 18.96
CA ALA A 300 18.12 -7.86 20.21
C ALA A 300 17.08 -7.81 21.35
N TRP A 301 15.87 -7.30 21.05
CA TRP A 301 14.77 -7.16 22.01
C TRP A 301 14.28 -8.50 22.60
N GLU A 302 14.46 -9.61 21.89
CA GLU A 302 14.20 -10.96 22.41
C GLU A 302 14.98 -11.29 23.69
N ARG A 303 16.11 -10.62 23.94
CA ARG A 303 16.99 -10.84 25.11
C ARG A 303 16.82 -9.80 26.22
N GLU A 304 15.93 -8.83 26.04
CA GLU A 304 15.63 -7.82 27.05
C GLU A 304 14.79 -8.42 28.19
N ASP A 305 14.88 -7.82 29.38
CA ASP A 305 14.20 -8.33 30.59
C ASP A 305 12.68 -8.15 30.54
N ASP A 306 12.16 -7.22 29.72
CA ASP A 306 10.72 -6.99 29.59
C ASP A 306 10.04 -8.17 28.87
N PRO A 307 9.14 -8.91 29.54
CA PRO A 307 8.60 -10.16 29.00
C PRO A 307 7.72 -9.93 27.77
N ILE A 308 7.03 -8.79 27.67
CA ILE A 308 6.14 -8.47 26.55
C ILE A 308 6.96 -8.09 25.32
N LEU A 309 7.95 -7.21 25.48
CA LEU A 309 8.86 -6.82 24.41
C LEU A 309 9.58 -8.05 23.84
N SER A 310 10.10 -8.92 24.71
CA SER A 310 10.76 -10.17 24.31
C SER A 310 9.79 -11.11 23.59
N ALA A 311 8.58 -11.33 24.15
CA ALA A 311 7.60 -12.25 23.59
C ALA A 311 7.08 -11.79 22.22
N PHE A 312 6.74 -10.52 22.05
CA PHE A 312 6.27 -9.97 20.78
C PHE A 312 7.37 -9.96 19.71
N SER A 313 8.61 -9.65 20.08
CA SER A 313 9.75 -9.74 19.14
C SER A 313 9.94 -11.16 18.63
N ARG A 314 9.90 -12.14 19.54
CA ARG A 314 9.96 -13.57 19.19
C ARG A 314 8.77 -14.01 18.36
N ALA A 315 7.57 -13.48 18.64
CA ALA A 315 6.36 -13.84 17.92
C ALA A 315 6.44 -13.50 16.43
N ILE A 316 7.06 -12.37 16.08
CA ILE A 316 7.29 -12.01 14.67
C ILE A 316 8.39 -12.89 14.06
N ARG A 317 9.55 -13.00 14.73
CA ARG A 317 10.73 -13.70 14.17
C ARG A 317 10.56 -15.22 14.07
N GLU A 318 9.81 -15.83 15.00
CA GLU A 318 9.52 -17.27 15.03
C GLU A 318 8.10 -17.60 14.55
N ARG A 319 7.34 -16.61 14.06
CA ARG A 319 5.98 -16.80 13.54
C ARG A 319 5.01 -17.41 14.57
N ARG A 320 5.08 -16.98 15.83
CA ARG A 320 4.14 -17.37 16.91
C ARG A 320 3.01 -16.36 17.03
N LEU A 321 2.12 -16.36 16.03
CA LEU A 321 1.05 -15.37 15.92
C LEU A 321 -0.14 -15.65 16.85
N PRO A 322 -0.84 -14.61 17.34
CA PRO A 322 -2.05 -14.76 18.14
C PRO A 322 -3.17 -15.43 17.35
N LYS A 323 -4.19 -15.91 18.07
CA LYS A 323 -5.39 -16.48 17.47
C LYS A 323 -6.37 -15.39 17.09
N THR A 324 -7.26 -15.75 16.17
CA THR A 324 -8.25 -14.84 15.62
C THR A 324 -9.59 -15.54 15.52
N VAL A 325 -10.67 -14.82 15.79
CA VAL A 325 -12.04 -15.28 15.54
C VAL A 325 -12.81 -14.18 14.81
N PRO A 326 -13.53 -14.48 13.73
CA PRO A 326 -14.40 -13.50 13.09
C PRO A 326 -15.58 -13.15 14.00
N LEU A 327 -16.14 -11.97 13.80
CA LEU A 327 -17.36 -11.52 14.47
C LEU A 327 -18.50 -11.37 13.43
N PRO A 328 -19.77 -11.49 13.83
CA PRO A 328 -20.90 -11.38 12.92
C PRO A 328 -20.99 -9.97 12.32
N VAL A 329 -20.91 -9.85 10.99
CA VAL A 329 -20.92 -8.56 10.28
C VAL A 329 -22.28 -7.85 10.39
N ASP A 330 -23.35 -8.63 10.45
CA ASP A 330 -24.75 -8.18 10.54
C ASP A 330 -25.16 -7.74 11.96
N ARG A 331 -24.29 -7.94 12.96
CA ARG A 331 -24.53 -7.60 14.37
C ARG A 331 -23.40 -6.71 14.95
N PRO A 332 -23.17 -5.49 14.41
CA PRO A 332 -22.06 -4.63 14.82
C PRO A 332 -22.09 -4.21 16.29
N GLU A 333 -23.25 -4.20 16.93
CA GLU A 333 -23.39 -3.93 18.35
C GLU A 333 -22.67 -4.96 19.23
N LEU A 334 -22.51 -6.21 18.75
CA LEU A 334 -21.81 -7.27 19.47
C LEU A 334 -20.29 -7.10 19.46
N TRP A 335 -19.73 -6.33 18.52
CA TRP A 335 -18.28 -6.23 18.38
C TRP A 335 -17.62 -5.60 19.60
N VAL A 336 -18.22 -4.52 20.10
CA VAL A 336 -17.73 -3.80 21.28
C VAL A 336 -17.95 -4.63 22.54
N GLU A 337 -19.12 -5.26 22.68
CA GLU A 337 -19.45 -6.12 23.83
C GLU A 337 -18.46 -7.28 23.94
N VAL A 338 -18.28 -8.06 22.88
CA VAL A 338 -17.37 -9.22 22.86
C VAL A 338 -15.93 -8.78 23.10
N HIS A 339 -15.51 -7.64 22.54
CA HIS A 339 -14.17 -7.09 22.75
C HIS A 339 -13.91 -6.76 24.22
N GLU A 340 -14.82 -6.05 24.90
CA GLU A 340 -14.63 -5.70 26.31
C GLU A 340 -14.63 -6.94 27.21
N ARG A 341 -15.55 -7.89 26.98
CA ARG A 341 -15.56 -9.17 27.72
C ARG A 341 -14.27 -9.98 27.51
N ALA A 342 -13.71 -9.94 26.29
CA ALA A 342 -12.43 -10.58 26.01
C ALA A 342 -11.26 -9.90 26.74
N ARG A 343 -11.28 -8.57 26.85
CA ARG A 343 -10.27 -7.81 27.60
C ARG A 343 -10.34 -8.08 29.10
N GLU A 344 -11.54 -8.22 29.65
CA GLU A 344 -11.74 -8.63 31.05
C GLU A 344 -11.17 -10.02 31.30
N ALA A 345 -11.49 -11.00 30.45
CA ALA A 345 -10.96 -12.35 30.55
C ALA A 345 -9.43 -12.40 30.44
N ALA A 346 -8.85 -11.60 29.52
CA ALA A 346 -7.41 -11.47 29.38
C ALA A 346 -6.75 -10.93 30.66
N THR A 347 -7.33 -9.89 31.24
CA THR A 347 -6.84 -9.27 32.48
C THR A 347 -6.89 -10.26 33.65
N GLN A 348 -7.99 -11.02 33.79
CA GLN A 348 -8.14 -12.06 34.82
C GLN A 348 -7.09 -13.18 34.70
N ARG A 349 -6.60 -13.43 33.48
CA ARG A 349 -5.54 -14.41 33.17
C ARG A 349 -4.12 -13.83 33.24
N GLY A 350 -3.98 -12.55 33.60
CA GLY A 350 -2.69 -11.88 33.76
C GLY A 350 -2.07 -11.34 32.46
N PHE A 351 -2.83 -11.27 31.36
CA PHE A 351 -2.38 -10.65 30.11
C PHE A 351 -2.57 -9.12 30.14
N ARG A 352 -1.76 -8.40 29.35
CA ARG A 352 -1.97 -6.97 29.06
C ARG A 352 -3.04 -6.83 27.99
N ALA A 353 -4.30 -6.77 28.40
CA ALA A 353 -5.45 -6.75 27.50
C ALA A 353 -5.41 -5.60 26.46
N ASP A 354 -4.80 -4.47 26.79
CA ASP A 354 -4.61 -3.32 25.90
C ASP A 354 -3.56 -3.54 24.80
N LEU A 355 -2.63 -4.48 25.00
CA LEU A 355 -1.56 -4.81 24.05
C LEU A 355 -1.81 -6.14 23.33
N GLU A 356 -2.50 -7.07 23.97
CA GLU A 356 -2.60 -8.47 23.55
C GLU A 356 -3.98 -8.86 23.00
N VAL A 357 -5.03 -8.07 23.29
CA VAL A 357 -6.38 -8.28 22.75
C VAL A 357 -6.76 -7.10 21.87
N ARG A 358 -7.25 -7.37 20.66
CA ARG A 358 -7.60 -6.33 19.68
C ARG A 358 -8.84 -6.67 18.89
N LEU A 359 -9.78 -5.73 18.83
CA LEU A 359 -10.80 -5.69 17.79
C LEU A 359 -10.18 -5.11 16.51
N ASP A 360 -10.15 -5.92 15.46
CA ASP A 360 -9.67 -5.55 14.14
C ASP A 360 -10.84 -5.54 13.16
N VAL A 361 -11.20 -4.38 12.62
CA VAL A 361 -12.23 -4.23 11.60
C VAL A 361 -11.57 -3.82 10.30
N ALA A 362 -11.27 -4.80 9.45
CA ALA A 362 -10.73 -4.53 8.13
C ALA A 362 -11.87 -4.07 7.20
N VAL A 363 -11.67 -2.96 6.49
CA VAL A 363 -12.67 -2.35 5.60
C VAL A 363 -12.08 -2.19 4.21
N ASP A 364 -12.80 -2.66 3.19
CA ASP A 364 -12.51 -2.34 1.80
C ASP A 364 -13.74 -1.77 1.07
N MET A 365 -13.46 -0.94 0.07
CA MET A 365 -14.43 -0.47 -0.91
C MET A 365 -13.93 -0.91 -2.29
N PRO A 366 -14.49 -1.98 -2.87
CA PRO A 366 -13.95 -2.60 -4.10
C PRO A 366 -13.92 -1.64 -5.29
N PHE A 367 -14.99 -0.87 -5.46
CA PHE A 367 -15.14 0.14 -6.48
C PHE A 367 -15.74 1.40 -5.86
N ARG A 368 -14.92 2.45 -5.75
CA ARG A 368 -15.36 3.78 -5.31
C ARG A 368 -15.63 4.61 -6.56
N GLU A 369 -16.78 5.26 -6.60
CA GLU A 369 -17.13 6.21 -7.63
C GLU A 369 -17.71 7.45 -6.96
N THR A 370 -17.09 8.60 -7.20
CA THR A 370 -17.49 9.89 -6.65
C THR A 370 -18.46 10.58 -7.60
N ASP A 371 -19.29 11.48 -7.05
CA ASP A 371 -20.18 12.32 -7.87
C ASP A 371 -19.40 13.45 -8.56
N ASP A 372 -18.17 13.73 -8.13
CA ASP A 372 -17.28 14.69 -8.79
C ASP A 372 -17.02 14.23 -10.24
N PRO A 373 -17.33 15.04 -11.25
CA PRO A 373 -17.07 14.71 -12.64
C PRO A 373 -15.57 14.63 -12.96
N HIS A 374 -14.72 15.27 -12.17
CA HIS A 374 -13.26 15.30 -12.33
C HIS A 374 -12.60 14.03 -11.77
N GLU A 375 -13.16 13.40 -10.74
CA GLU A 375 -12.59 12.18 -10.13
C GLU A 375 -13.26 10.87 -10.63
N GLY A 376 -14.16 11.00 -11.60
CA GLY A 376 -14.92 9.90 -12.16
C GLY A 376 -14.13 8.94 -13.06
N MET A 377 -14.61 7.70 -13.14
CA MET A 377 -14.25 6.81 -14.24
C MET A 377 -15.34 6.83 -15.31
N TRP A 378 -14.92 6.98 -16.56
CA TRP A 378 -15.81 7.18 -17.69
C TRP A 378 -15.66 6.09 -18.73
N VAL A 379 -16.72 5.91 -19.54
CA VAL A 379 -16.75 5.04 -20.70
C VAL A 379 -17.19 5.86 -21.92
N SER A 380 -16.38 5.84 -22.96
CA SER A 380 -16.67 6.46 -24.25
C SER A 380 -17.37 5.47 -25.16
N LEU A 381 -18.64 5.73 -25.50
CA LEU A 381 -19.42 4.91 -26.42
C LEU A 381 -19.70 5.69 -27.71
N ARG A 382 -19.52 5.06 -28.86
CA ARG A 382 -19.80 5.69 -30.17
C ARG A 382 -21.22 6.24 -30.20
N HIS A 383 -21.37 7.49 -30.64
CA HIS A 383 -22.64 8.21 -30.77
C HIS A 383 -23.39 8.48 -29.46
N HIS A 384 -22.73 8.33 -28.30
CA HIS A 384 -23.29 8.69 -27.00
C HIS A 384 -22.35 9.66 -26.28
N ALA A 385 -22.92 10.46 -25.38
CA ALA A 385 -22.12 11.20 -24.41
C ALA A 385 -21.36 10.20 -23.52
N PRO A 386 -20.19 10.58 -22.96
CA PRO A 386 -19.48 9.77 -21.99
C PRO A 386 -20.38 9.41 -20.81
N GLN A 387 -20.32 8.15 -20.38
CA GLN A 387 -21.12 7.62 -19.28
C GLN A 387 -20.21 7.16 -18.14
N ARG A 388 -20.71 7.22 -16.90
CA ARG A 388 -19.98 6.69 -15.74
C ARG A 388 -19.76 5.18 -15.89
N LEU A 389 -18.59 4.70 -15.49
CA LEU A 389 -18.25 3.29 -15.60
C LEU A 389 -19.22 2.39 -14.86
N GLY A 390 -19.62 2.77 -13.64
CA GLY A 390 -20.59 2.00 -12.87
C GLY A 390 -22.00 1.99 -13.48
N ASP A 391 -22.35 2.89 -14.39
CA ASP A 391 -23.66 2.88 -15.06
C ASP A 391 -23.67 1.92 -16.26
N VAL A 392 -22.50 1.74 -16.89
CA VAL A 392 -22.33 0.86 -18.05
C VAL A 392 -22.09 -0.60 -17.64
N SER A 393 -21.38 -0.82 -16.53
CA SER A 393 -21.04 -2.16 -16.02
C SER A 393 -22.06 -2.66 -15.00
N PHE A 394 -22.67 -3.83 -15.26
CA PHE A 394 -23.54 -4.49 -14.28
C PHE A 394 -22.78 -4.82 -12.99
N VAL A 395 -21.58 -5.37 -13.10
CA VAL A 395 -20.78 -5.82 -11.95
C VAL A 395 -20.34 -4.63 -11.09
N LEU A 396 -19.79 -3.58 -11.72
CA LEU A 396 -19.31 -2.42 -10.96
C LEU A 396 -20.45 -1.61 -10.38
N ARG A 397 -21.64 -1.59 -11.01
CA ARG A 397 -22.84 -1.03 -10.39
C ARG A 397 -23.16 -1.71 -9.06
N GLU A 398 -23.06 -3.04 -9.02
CA GLU A 398 -23.30 -3.81 -7.81
C GLU A 398 -22.18 -3.69 -6.78
N LEU A 399 -21.00 -3.19 -7.12
CA LEU A 399 -19.90 -2.97 -6.18
C LEU A 399 -19.76 -1.50 -5.77
N ARG A 400 -20.39 -0.58 -6.52
CA ARG A 400 -20.30 0.87 -6.38
C ARG A 400 -20.54 1.29 -4.94
N ASN A 401 -19.51 1.87 -4.33
CA ASN A 401 -19.52 2.46 -2.99
C ASN A 401 -19.97 1.49 -1.88
N LYS A 402 -20.00 0.17 -2.13
CA LYS A 402 -20.30 -0.83 -1.11
C LYS A 402 -19.08 -1.00 -0.21
N ARG A 403 -19.30 -0.84 1.09
CA ARG A 403 -18.30 -1.11 2.14
C ARG A 403 -18.37 -2.57 2.52
N VAL A 404 -17.23 -3.24 2.53
CA VAL A 404 -17.11 -4.62 2.99
C VAL A 404 -16.27 -4.64 4.25
N GLU A 405 -16.89 -5.03 5.35
CA GLU A 405 -16.28 -5.02 6.68
C GLU A 405 -16.02 -6.45 7.14
N ARG A 406 -14.85 -6.69 7.72
CA ARG A 406 -14.44 -8.00 8.27
C ARG A 406 -13.96 -7.81 9.71
N PRO A 407 -14.90 -7.75 10.66
CA PRO A 407 -14.60 -7.63 12.07
C PRO A 407 -14.03 -8.95 12.60
N ARG A 408 -13.01 -8.85 13.43
CA ARG A 408 -12.31 -9.97 14.03
C ARG A 408 -11.81 -9.57 15.40
N LEU A 409 -11.83 -10.51 16.33
CA LEU A 409 -11.07 -10.41 17.55
C LEU A 409 -9.74 -11.15 17.40
N ILE A 410 -8.65 -10.51 17.81
CA ILE A 410 -7.29 -11.06 17.89
C ILE A 410 -6.93 -11.20 19.37
N PHE A 411 -6.45 -12.38 19.79
CA PHE A 411 -6.23 -12.70 21.21
C PHE A 411 -5.16 -13.78 21.43
N PRO A 412 -4.52 -13.87 22.61
CA PRO A 412 -3.58 -14.92 22.95
C PRO A 412 -4.23 -16.31 22.90
N ALA A 413 -3.50 -17.32 22.42
CA ALA A 413 -4.03 -18.67 22.26
C ALA A 413 -4.59 -19.28 23.56
N ALA A 414 -4.07 -18.87 24.72
CA ALA A 414 -4.51 -19.31 26.03
C ALA A 414 -5.94 -18.87 26.41
N LEU A 415 -6.50 -17.85 25.73
CA LEU A 415 -7.86 -17.37 25.97
C LEU A 415 -8.92 -18.05 25.08
N ARG A 416 -8.54 -19.06 24.29
CA ARG A 416 -9.46 -19.69 23.32
C ARG A 416 -10.76 -20.17 23.97
N ASP A 417 -10.67 -20.88 25.08
CA ASP A 417 -11.86 -21.47 25.73
C ASP A 417 -12.75 -20.38 26.36
N ASP A 418 -12.13 -19.32 26.87
CA ASP A 418 -12.84 -18.14 27.37
C ASP A 418 -13.62 -17.46 26.24
N LEU A 419 -13.01 -17.34 25.05
CA LEU A 419 -13.64 -16.69 23.91
C LEU A 419 -14.76 -17.52 23.28
N VAL A 420 -14.62 -18.84 23.19
CA VAL A 420 -15.71 -19.70 22.72
C VAL A 420 -16.95 -19.54 23.60
N ARG A 421 -16.75 -19.50 24.92
CA ARG A 421 -17.84 -19.27 25.88
C ARG A 421 -18.45 -17.88 25.75
N ILE A 422 -17.64 -16.82 25.65
CA ILE A 422 -18.13 -15.44 25.48
C ILE A 422 -18.99 -15.32 24.21
N LEU A 423 -18.53 -15.91 23.09
CA LEU A 423 -19.25 -15.87 21.82
C LEU A 423 -20.60 -16.61 21.91
N GLY A 424 -20.63 -17.78 22.53
CA GLY A 424 -21.87 -18.53 22.75
C GLY A 424 -22.86 -17.78 23.64
N GLU A 425 -22.38 -17.16 24.72
CA GLU A 425 -23.21 -16.37 25.64
C GLU A 425 -23.76 -15.07 25.01
N SER A 426 -22.99 -14.42 24.14
CA SER A 426 -23.42 -13.22 23.41
C SER A 426 -24.23 -13.53 22.13
N GLY A 427 -24.39 -14.80 21.76
CA GLY A 427 -25.03 -15.20 20.50
C GLY A 427 -24.25 -14.72 19.26
N ALA A 428 -22.94 -14.56 19.39
CA ALA A 428 -22.02 -14.05 18.36
C ALA A 428 -21.27 -15.17 17.62
N GLU A 429 -21.76 -16.41 17.71
CA GLU A 429 -21.19 -17.55 16.99
C GLU A 429 -21.30 -17.30 15.48
N THR A 430 -20.19 -17.50 14.78
CA THR A 430 -20.12 -17.45 13.31
C THR A 430 -19.93 -18.88 12.83
N GLU A 431 -20.73 -19.31 11.83
CA GLU A 431 -20.64 -20.65 11.22
C GLU A 431 -19.25 -21.00 10.69
#